data_AF-A0A3N4K196-F1
#
_entry.id   AF-A0A3N4K196-F1
#
_cell.length_a   1.000
_cell.length_b   1.000
_cell.length_c   1.000
_cell.angle_alpha   90.00
_cell.angle_beta   90.00
_cell.angle_gamma   90.00
#
_symmetry.space_group_name_H-M   'P 1'
#
loop_
_entity.id
_entity.type
_entity.pdbx_description
1 polymer ?
#
loop_
_entity_poly.entity_id
_entity_poly.type
_entity_poly.pdbx_seq_one_letter_code
_entity_poly.pdbx_strand_id
1 'polypeptide(L)' 'QQICYNGWKHKHCLKYYAIVTPDGLISHLFGPIDGQRNDSFLWCESNLLVTLQKYA' A
#
# COMPACT_ATOMS: atom_id res chain seq x y z
N GLN A 1 19.34 7.02 1.00
CA GLN A 1 18.29 7.42 0.03
C GLN A 1 17.83 6.30 -0.93
N GLN A 2 18.58 5.20 -1.13
CA GLN A 2 18.20 4.14 -2.08
C GLN A 2 16.91 3.39 -1.72
N ILE A 3 16.60 3.24 -0.42
CA ILE A 3 15.43 2.49 0.06
C ILE A 3 14.11 3.11 -0.44
N CYS A 4 14.03 4.43 -0.49
CA CYS A 4 12.86 5.13 -1.04
C CYS A 4 12.88 5.22 -2.58
N TYR A 5 13.96 4.81 -3.25
CA TYR A 5 14.02 4.87 -4.71
C TYR A 5 13.22 3.74 -5.33
N ASN A 6 12.18 4.09 -6.08
CA ASN A 6 11.45 3.15 -6.88
C ASN A 6 12.16 2.95 -8.22
N GLY A 7 12.81 1.80 -8.38
CA GLY A 7 13.54 1.44 -9.60
C GLY A 7 12.67 1.37 -10.86
N TRP A 8 11.35 1.13 -10.74
CA TRP A 8 10.44 1.08 -11.90
C TRP A 8 9.93 2.46 -12.31
N LYS A 9 9.68 3.35 -11.35
CA LYS A 9 9.21 4.72 -11.61
C LYS A 9 10.33 5.75 -11.72
N HIS A 10 11.56 5.36 -11.41
CA HIS A 10 12.77 6.19 -11.43
C HIS A 10 12.63 7.44 -10.54
N LYS A 11 11.97 7.31 -9.39
CA LYS A 11 11.69 8.42 -8.47
C LYS A 11 11.80 7.94 -7.03
N HIS A 12 12.23 8.84 -6.14
CA HIS A 12 12.13 8.60 -4.71
C HIS A 12 10.69 8.80 -4.26
N CYS A 13 10.06 7.77 -3.71
CA CYS A 13 8.70 7.83 -3.21
C CYS A 13 8.52 6.98 -1.95
N LEU A 14 7.46 7.33 -1.22
CA LEU A 14 6.83 6.47 -0.23
C LEU A 14 5.56 5.93 -0.85
N LYS A 15 5.35 4.63 -0.73
CA LYS A 15 4.15 3.97 -1.21
C LYS A 15 3.11 3.88 -0.10
N TYR A 16 1.87 4.09 -0.49
CA TYR A 16 0.69 3.89 0.34
C TYR A 16 -0.27 2.98 -0.41
N TYR A 17 -1.01 2.19 0.34
CA TYR A 17 -2.05 1.30 -0.16
C TYR A 17 -3.38 1.68 0.49
N ALA A 18 -4.35 2.07 -0.34
CA ALA A 18 -5.64 2.57 0.15
C ALA A 18 -6.81 1.90 -0.57
N ILE A 19 -7.90 1.64 0.16
CA ILE A 19 -9.21 1.33 -0.41
C ILE A 19 -10.10 2.54 -0.23
N VAL A 20 -10.69 3.00 -1.34
CA VAL A 20 -11.62 4.12 -1.38
C VAL A 20 -13.01 3.56 -1.69
N THR A 21 -14.01 3.95 -0.90
CA THR A 21 -15.41 3.59 -1.13
C THR A 21 -15.97 4.40 -2.31
N PRO A 22 -17.09 3.98 -2.93
CA PRO A 22 -17.72 4.73 -4.01
C PRO A 22 -18.05 6.18 -3.65
N ASP A 23 -18.33 6.45 -2.37
CA ASP A 23 -18.64 7.79 -1.85
C ASP A 23 -17.38 8.66 -1.63
N GLY A 24 -16.19 8.14 -1.96
CA GLY A 24 -14.91 8.84 -1.86
C GLY A 24 -14.25 8.76 -0.49
N LEU A 25 -14.81 8.02 0.47
CA LEU A 25 -14.20 7.83 1.79
C LEU A 25 -13.09 6.78 1.74
N ILE A 26 -12.00 7.04 2.47
CA ILE A 26 -10.91 6.06 2.59
C ILE A 26 -11.28 5.05 3.68
N SER A 27 -11.67 3.84 3.26
CA SER A 27 -12.04 2.76 4.18
C SER A 27 -10.83 2.07 4.80
N HIS A 28 -9.68 2.13 4.13
CA HIS A 28 -8.45 1.51 4.60
C HIS A 28 -7.26 2.28 4.04
N LEU A 29 -6.25 2.52 4.86
CA LEU A 29 -4.99 3.15 4.47
C LEU A 29 -3.83 2.44 5.17
N PHE A 30 -2.85 1.99 4.39
CA PHE A 30 -1.65 1.32 4.87
C PHE A 30 -0.40 1.98 4.27
N GLY A 31 0.61 2.22 5.11
CA GLY A 31 1.86 2.91 4.75
C GLY A 31 2.30 3.90 5.84
N PRO A 32 3.45 4.61 5.68
CA PRO A 32 4.33 4.66 4.52
C PRO A 32 5.26 3.44 4.38
N ILE A 33 5.37 2.91 3.17
CA ILE A 33 6.32 1.85 2.81
C ILE A 33 7.37 2.40 1.85
N ASP A 34 8.60 1.92 1.98
CA ASP A 34 9.71 2.23 1.09
C ASP A 34 9.37 2.02 -0.40
N GLY A 35 9.72 2.99 -1.23
CA GLY A 35 9.48 2.96 -2.69
C GLY A 35 10.14 1.80 -3.44
N GLN A 36 11.16 1.16 -2.85
CA GLN A 36 11.81 -0.03 -3.41
C GLN A 36 10.92 -1.28 -3.36
N ARG A 37 9.95 -1.36 -2.45
CA ARG A 37 9.08 -2.54 -2.29
C ARG A 37 8.04 -2.62 -3.41
N ASN A 38 7.72 -3.82 -3.86
CA ASN A 38 6.68 -4.04 -4.86
C ASN A 38 5.28 -3.98 -4.23
N ASP A 39 4.25 -3.95 -5.08
CA ASP A 39 2.88 -3.75 -4.61
C ASP A 39 2.32 -5.04 -3.95
N SER A 40 2.81 -6.23 -4.34
CA SER A 40 2.49 -7.51 -3.68
C SER A 40 2.95 -7.54 -2.22
N PHE A 41 4.09 -6.93 -1.91
CA PHE A 41 4.57 -6.77 -0.54
C PHE A 41 3.62 -5.90 0.27
N LEU A 42 3.15 -4.77 -0.29
CA LEU A 42 2.17 -3.92 0.37
C LEU A 42 0.84 -4.66 0.61
N TRP A 43 0.39 -5.48 -0.34
CA TRP A 43 -0.81 -6.29 -0.18
C TRP A 43 -0.69 -7.28 0.98
N CYS A 44 0.39 -8.05 1.05
CA CYS A 44 0.60 -9.02 2.14
C CYS A 44 0.73 -8.33 3.50
N GLU A 45 1.53 -7.26 3.59
CA GLU A 45 1.78 -6.55 4.85
C GLU A 45 0.55 -5.78 5.36
N SER A 46 -0.34 -5.36 4.46
CA SER A 46 -1.54 -4.60 4.84
C SER A 46 -2.53 -5.40 5.70
N ASN A 47 -2.38 -6.73 5.82
CA ASN A 47 -3.34 -7.63 6.49
C ASN A 47 -4.80 -7.44 6.04
N LEU A 48 -4.98 -6.84 4.86
CA LEU A 48 -6.30 -6.46 4.36
C LEU A 48 -7.14 -7.70 4.10
N LEU A 49 -6.53 -8.75 3.55
CA LEU A 49 -7.18 -10.02 3.27
C LEU A 49 -7.77 -10.65 4.55
N VAL A 50 -7.01 -10.66 5.65
CA VAL A 50 -7.47 -11.18 6.94
C VAL A 50 -8.65 -10.35 7.47
N THR A 51 -8.55 -9.03 7.34
CA THR A 51 -9.62 -8.11 7.74
C THR A 51 -10.88 -8.35 6.93
N LEU A 52 -10.77 -8.46 5.61
CA LEU A 52 -11.90 -8.78 4.74
C LEU A 52 -12.51 -10.14 5.09
N GLN A 53 -11.71 -11.19 5.31
CA GLN A 53 -12.22 -12.50 5.70
C GLN A 53 -12.96 -12.50 7.04
N LYS A 54 -12.54 -11.65 7.99
CA LYS A 54 -13.19 -11.53 9.31
C LYS A 54 -14.57 -10.87 9.24
N TYR A 55 -14.77 -9.97 8.29
CA TYR A 55 -15.98 -9.13 8.18
C TYR A 55 -16.80 -9.40 6.90
N ALA A 56 -16.42 -10.41 6.10
CA ALA A 56 -17.18 -10.91 4.96
C ALA A 56 -18.33 -11.81 5.42
#